data_AF-A0A9E8RYT2-F1
#
_entry.id   AF-A0A9E8RYT2-F1
#
_cell.length_a   1.000
_cell.length_b   1.000
_cell.length_c   1.000
_cell.angle_alpha   90.00
_cell.angle_beta   90.00
_cell.angle_gamma   90.00
#
_symmetry.space_group_name_H-M   'P 1'
#
loop_
_entity.id
_entity.type
_entity.pdbx_description
1 polymer ?
#
loop_
_entity_poly.entity_id
_entity_poly.type
_entity_poly.pdbx_seq_one_letter_code
_entity_poly.pdbx_strand_id
1 'polypeptide(L)'
;MKTWNQLFIRHGWLVKEVERNVFDCSDEREENISFLLKSLEKVGAKFTFDGKQLHIQSEPVHEKTWIRVLDFEYRGRTEELFFDFEHDQIKIEQLDTYIAGVIRQLNRLGFRTVMSCDGHEHRKPSITFSDPAQMDEIVNLFQWLGVYRLRERRPVQTRPQLFLSVKRSFLLELAEKLSFVQKDWLEKGETFFDEQFFQNKLDRLLSISGESGNENNIRRFVIEQLTPFVDHIAIDHYGNILAEKTGRQFGPVILLNAHLDTFEPIVPGRKIIKKGNIWSSDTGILGADDRAGVAILLQIAEQIHRHSNIGTVKFAFTVEEEIGLVGAKHVEDYFLWNVDAAIVVDRRGKGDIVTSFGESIPYCHSLYGQFFELVALKAGQSEWKCTRGGSSDTHIWASHGIESVNLSVGYGNEHTDSEFLDVTACFRTYQLVKEAILQRELLKMVLRTIRREQEQERMEGRINRVFIIR
;
A
#
# COMPACT_ATOMS: atom_id res chain seq x y z
N MET A 1 0.60 -4.50 -17.28
CA MET A 1 0.37 -5.91 -17.66
C MET A 1 0.93 -6.79 -16.56
N LYS A 2 0.34 -7.97 -16.33
CA LYS A 2 0.83 -8.92 -15.31
C LYS A 2 2.00 -9.74 -15.86
N THR A 3 2.95 -10.12 -15.02
CA THR A 3 4.02 -11.07 -15.39
C THR A 3 3.47 -12.50 -15.51
N TRP A 4 4.22 -13.41 -16.13
CA TRP A 4 3.85 -14.83 -16.15
C TRP A 4 3.68 -15.39 -14.73
N ASN A 5 4.59 -15.06 -13.82
CA ASN A 5 4.52 -15.46 -12.43
C ASN A 5 3.22 -15.00 -11.75
N GLN A 6 2.83 -13.74 -11.95
CA GLN A 6 1.55 -13.24 -11.44
C GLN A 6 0.36 -14.00 -12.04
N LEU A 7 0.35 -14.26 -13.34
CA LEU A 7 -0.72 -15.03 -13.99
C LEU A 7 -0.81 -16.46 -13.43
N PHE A 8 0.33 -17.08 -13.10
CA PHE A 8 0.38 -18.43 -12.54
C PHE A 8 -0.13 -18.46 -11.10
N ILE A 9 0.36 -17.56 -10.25
CA ILE A 9 -0.10 -17.42 -8.86
C ILE A 9 -1.60 -17.17 -8.78
N ARG A 10 -2.11 -16.22 -9.58
CA ARG A 10 -3.52 -15.80 -9.58
C ARG A 10 -4.48 -16.94 -9.90
N HIS A 11 -4.02 -17.95 -10.64
CA HIS A 11 -4.84 -19.06 -11.10
C HIS A 11 -4.45 -20.43 -10.53
N GLY A 12 -3.54 -20.47 -9.54
CA GLY A 12 -3.38 -21.64 -8.67
C GLY A 12 -2.09 -22.43 -8.81
N TRP A 13 -1.20 -22.08 -9.73
CA TRP A 13 0.08 -22.79 -9.87
C TRP A 13 1.07 -22.36 -8.79
N LEU A 14 1.65 -23.34 -8.11
CA LEU A 14 2.68 -23.14 -7.09
C LEU A 14 4.08 -23.41 -7.69
N VAL A 15 4.42 -22.64 -8.72
CA VAL A 15 5.75 -22.70 -9.36
C VAL A 15 6.62 -21.56 -8.88
N LYS A 16 7.95 -21.77 -8.85
CA LYS A 16 8.91 -20.77 -8.36
C LYS A 16 9.65 -20.14 -9.53
N GLU A 17 9.48 -18.84 -9.74
CA GLU A 17 10.32 -18.10 -10.70
C GLU A 17 11.75 -17.98 -10.16
N VAL A 18 12.70 -18.63 -10.83
CA VAL A 18 14.13 -18.64 -10.45
C VAL A 18 14.93 -17.59 -11.21
N GLU A 19 14.52 -17.30 -12.43
CA GLU A 19 14.99 -16.21 -13.28
C GLU A 19 13.79 -15.66 -14.06
N ARG A 20 13.92 -14.48 -14.67
CA ARG A 20 12.81 -13.88 -15.44
C ARG A 20 12.29 -14.88 -16.49
N ASN A 21 11.01 -15.24 -16.38
CA ASN A 21 10.34 -16.22 -17.24
C ASN A 21 10.91 -17.65 -17.20
N VAL A 22 11.66 -18.01 -16.15
CA VAL A 22 12.16 -19.36 -15.89
C VAL A 22 11.59 -19.84 -14.55
N PHE A 23 10.86 -20.94 -14.59
CA PHE A 23 10.10 -21.45 -13.46
C PHE A 23 10.55 -22.85 -13.08
N ASP A 24 10.89 -23.05 -11.81
CA ASP A 24 11.02 -24.36 -11.20
C ASP A 24 9.63 -24.91 -10.88
N CYS A 25 9.31 -26.05 -11.49
CA CYS A 25 8.04 -26.76 -11.38
C CYS A 25 8.16 -28.05 -10.55
N SER A 26 9.29 -28.31 -9.91
CA SER A 26 9.58 -29.57 -9.23
C SER A 26 8.61 -29.90 -8.09
N ASP A 27 8.06 -28.89 -7.44
CA ASP A 27 7.11 -29.03 -6.33
C ASP A 27 5.63 -29.03 -6.77
N GLU A 28 5.36 -28.96 -8.08
CA GLU A 28 4.01 -28.94 -8.64
C GLU A 28 3.64 -30.28 -9.29
N ARG A 29 2.34 -30.59 -9.29
CA ARG A 29 1.83 -31.89 -9.76
C ARG A 29 1.91 -32.01 -11.27
N GLU A 30 2.18 -33.21 -11.77
CA GLU A 30 2.27 -33.47 -13.21
C GLU A 30 1.00 -33.08 -13.96
N GLU A 31 -0.20 -33.32 -13.41
CA GLU A 31 -1.45 -32.90 -14.06
C GLU A 31 -1.62 -31.38 -14.10
N ASN A 32 -1.19 -30.68 -13.03
CA ASN A 32 -1.23 -29.22 -12.98
C ASN A 32 -0.23 -28.61 -13.97
N ILE A 33 0.96 -29.21 -14.11
CA ILE A 33 1.94 -28.82 -15.13
C ILE A 33 1.42 -29.13 -16.53
N SER A 34 0.85 -30.31 -16.77
CA SER A 34 0.22 -30.65 -18.06
C SER A 34 -0.85 -29.62 -18.45
N PHE A 35 -1.68 -29.20 -17.49
CA PHE A 35 -2.68 -28.15 -17.69
C PHE A 35 -2.04 -26.78 -17.98
N LEU A 36 -0.93 -26.43 -17.31
CA LEU A 36 -0.17 -25.20 -17.57
C LEU A 36 0.37 -25.15 -19.00
N LEU A 37 1.07 -26.21 -19.42
CA LEU A 37 1.72 -26.28 -20.74
C LEU A 37 0.67 -26.21 -21.86
N LYS A 38 -0.44 -26.96 -21.74
CA LYS A 38 -1.58 -26.87 -22.68
C LYS A 38 -2.18 -25.46 -22.74
N SER A 39 -2.23 -24.75 -21.62
CA SER A 39 -2.75 -23.39 -21.56
C SER A 39 -1.80 -22.39 -22.24
N LEU A 40 -0.49 -22.57 -22.07
CA LEU A 40 0.54 -21.78 -22.76
C LEU A 40 0.50 -22.01 -24.29
N GLU A 41 0.32 -23.24 -24.74
CA GLU A 41 0.13 -23.57 -26.16
C GLU A 41 -1.10 -22.86 -26.76
N LYS A 42 -2.23 -22.88 -26.05
CA LYS A 42 -3.47 -22.24 -26.49
C LYS A 42 -3.37 -20.72 -26.64
N VAL A 43 -2.55 -20.06 -25.82
CA VAL A 43 -2.28 -18.62 -25.99
C VAL A 43 -1.15 -18.34 -26.98
N GLY A 44 -0.56 -19.37 -27.59
CA GLY A 44 0.52 -19.24 -28.56
C GLY A 44 1.86 -18.83 -27.95
N ALA A 45 2.06 -19.06 -26.65
CA ALA A 45 3.33 -18.77 -26.00
C ALA A 45 4.40 -19.78 -26.45
N LYS A 46 5.59 -19.28 -26.80
CA LYS A 46 6.78 -20.11 -27.06
C LYS A 46 7.45 -20.44 -25.74
N PHE A 47 7.60 -21.72 -25.45
CA PHE A 47 8.26 -22.20 -24.23
C PHE A 47 8.97 -23.54 -24.47
N THR A 48 9.86 -23.90 -23.56
CA THR A 48 10.47 -25.23 -23.44
C THR A 48 10.29 -25.75 -22.03
N PHE A 49 10.07 -27.05 -21.88
CA PHE A 49 9.97 -27.72 -20.58
C PHE A 49 10.86 -28.97 -20.60
N ASP A 50 11.76 -29.08 -19.63
CA ASP A 50 12.74 -30.18 -19.55
C ASP A 50 12.33 -31.30 -18.56
N GLY A 51 11.11 -31.22 -18.02
CA GLY A 51 10.60 -32.11 -16.98
C GLY A 51 10.64 -31.50 -15.58
N LYS A 52 11.43 -30.44 -15.35
CA LYS A 52 11.50 -29.73 -14.06
C LYS A 52 11.41 -28.22 -14.20
N GLN A 53 12.06 -27.66 -15.21
CA GLN A 53 12.09 -26.23 -15.47
C GLN A 53 11.31 -25.86 -16.73
N LEU A 54 10.49 -24.83 -16.59
CA LEU A 54 9.74 -24.22 -17.67
C LEU A 54 10.38 -22.88 -18.05
N HIS A 55 10.84 -22.77 -19.30
CA HIS A 55 11.40 -21.55 -19.85
C HIS A 55 10.43 -20.94 -20.85
N ILE A 56 9.94 -19.72 -20.60
CA ILE A 56 8.98 -19.04 -21.47
C ILE A 56 9.69 -17.92 -22.22
N GLN A 57 9.78 -18.05 -23.54
CA GLN A 57 10.47 -17.12 -24.42
C GLN A 57 9.58 -15.94 -24.83
N SER A 58 8.26 -16.10 -24.70
CA SER A 58 7.28 -15.06 -25.06
C SER A 58 7.01 -14.11 -23.89
N GLU A 59 6.75 -12.85 -24.20
CA GLU A 59 6.25 -11.90 -23.22
C GLU A 59 4.85 -12.33 -22.70
N PRO A 60 4.51 -11.98 -21.45
CA PRO A 60 3.21 -12.29 -20.87
C PRO A 60 2.05 -11.76 -21.70
N VAL A 61 1.03 -12.59 -21.90
CA VAL A 61 -0.21 -12.18 -22.54
C VAL A 61 -1.07 -11.31 -21.60
N HIS A 62 -2.00 -10.57 -22.17
CA HIS A 62 -2.97 -9.82 -21.35
C HIS A 62 -3.81 -10.78 -20.49
N GLU A 63 -4.08 -10.43 -19.23
CA GLU A 63 -4.80 -11.29 -18.27
C GLU A 63 -6.15 -11.76 -18.80
N LYS A 64 -6.92 -10.88 -19.44
CA LYS A 64 -8.18 -11.25 -20.12
C LYS A 64 -8.02 -12.38 -21.15
N THR A 65 -6.91 -12.41 -21.89
CA THR A 65 -6.62 -13.47 -22.87
C THR A 65 -6.28 -14.76 -22.15
N TRP A 66 -5.49 -14.69 -21.09
CA TRP A 66 -5.15 -15.83 -20.24
C TRP A 66 -6.42 -16.46 -19.62
N ILE A 67 -7.25 -15.64 -18.98
CA ILE A 67 -8.52 -16.08 -18.37
C ILE A 67 -9.43 -16.77 -19.40
N ARG A 68 -9.53 -16.26 -20.65
CA ARG A 68 -10.36 -16.90 -21.69
C ARG A 68 -9.92 -18.32 -22.04
N VAL A 69 -8.62 -18.61 -22.00
CA VAL A 69 -8.10 -19.96 -22.23
C VAL A 69 -8.35 -20.88 -21.04
N LEU A 70 -8.31 -20.31 -19.85
CA LEU A 70 -8.46 -21.01 -18.60
C LEU A 70 -9.93 -21.26 -18.22
N ASP A 71 -10.87 -20.39 -18.60
CA ASP A 71 -12.29 -20.42 -18.21
C ASP A 71 -13.14 -21.14 -19.26
N PHE A 72 -12.93 -22.45 -19.39
CA PHE A 72 -13.66 -23.30 -20.34
C PHE A 72 -14.96 -23.84 -19.74
N GLU A 73 -15.86 -24.30 -20.61
CA GLU A 73 -17.17 -24.84 -20.22
C GLU A 73 -17.01 -25.96 -19.17
N TYR A 74 -17.77 -25.89 -18.08
CA TYR A 74 -17.75 -26.83 -16.94
C TYR A 74 -16.52 -26.80 -16.02
N ARG A 75 -15.53 -25.93 -16.24
CA ARG A 75 -14.46 -25.74 -15.25
C ARG A 75 -15.05 -25.34 -13.89
N GLY A 76 -14.60 -26.00 -12.82
CA GLY A 76 -15.06 -25.72 -11.46
C GLY A 76 -16.47 -26.20 -11.13
N ARG A 77 -17.18 -26.82 -12.08
CA ARG A 77 -18.57 -27.29 -11.94
C ARG A 77 -18.70 -28.79 -11.67
N THR A 78 -17.70 -29.41 -11.07
CA THR A 78 -17.77 -30.81 -10.66
C THR A 78 -18.53 -30.90 -9.34
N GLU A 79 -19.73 -31.47 -9.39
CA GLU A 79 -20.51 -31.85 -8.21
C GLU A 79 -19.66 -32.81 -7.35
N GLU A 80 -19.60 -32.58 -6.04
CA GLU A 80 -18.99 -33.48 -5.04
C GLU A 80 -17.46 -33.65 -5.01
N LEU A 81 -16.67 -32.62 -5.35
CA LEU A 81 -15.24 -32.65 -4.99
C LEU A 81 -15.04 -32.48 -3.48
N PHE A 82 -15.00 -33.60 -2.79
CA PHE A 82 -14.37 -33.72 -1.47
C PHE A 82 -12.88 -34.02 -1.71
N PHE A 83 -12.01 -33.02 -1.56
CA PHE A 83 -10.57 -33.23 -1.73
C PHE A 83 -10.04 -34.26 -0.72
N ASP A 84 -9.23 -35.22 -1.21
CA ASP A 84 -8.58 -36.25 -0.39
C ASP A 84 -7.60 -35.62 0.63
N PHE A 85 -7.62 -36.13 1.86
CA PHE A 85 -7.17 -35.46 3.08
C PHE A 85 -5.71 -35.74 3.47
N GLU A 86 -5.04 -36.69 2.82
CA GLU A 86 -3.68 -37.08 3.20
C GLU A 86 -2.58 -36.49 2.31
N HIS A 87 -2.92 -36.04 1.09
CA HIS A 87 -1.97 -35.47 0.13
C HIS A 87 -2.62 -34.25 -0.54
N ASP A 88 -1.86 -33.19 -0.86
CA ASP A 88 -2.40 -32.05 -1.63
C ASP A 88 -2.79 -32.52 -3.05
N GLN A 89 -4.04 -32.98 -3.18
CA GLN A 89 -4.54 -33.65 -4.37
C GLN A 89 -5.27 -32.73 -5.36
N ILE A 90 -5.20 -31.42 -5.14
CA ILE A 90 -6.05 -30.46 -5.84
C ILE A 90 -5.56 -30.25 -7.28
N LYS A 91 -6.43 -30.60 -8.24
CA LYS A 91 -6.22 -30.31 -9.66
C LYS A 91 -6.74 -28.90 -9.97
N ILE A 92 -5.88 -28.02 -10.48
CA ILE A 92 -6.23 -26.62 -10.76
C ILE A 92 -7.36 -26.51 -11.80
N GLU A 93 -7.40 -27.44 -12.75
CA GLU A 93 -8.45 -27.52 -13.78
C GLU A 93 -9.85 -27.82 -13.20
N GLN A 94 -9.92 -28.32 -11.96
CA GLN A 94 -11.17 -28.61 -11.25
C GLN A 94 -11.66 -27.46 -10.37
N LEU A 95 -10.87 -26.39 -10.21
CA LEU A 95 -11.26 -25.22 -9.44
C LEU A 95 -11.84 -24.13 -10.34
N ASP A 96 -12.77 -23.35 -9.79
CA ASP A 96 -13.25 -22.12 -10.41
C ASP A 96 -12.08 -21.16 -10.69
N THR A 97 -12.06 -20.62 -11.92
CA THR A 97 -10.92 -19.84 -12.46
C THR A 97 -10.46 -18.70 -11.55
N TYR A 98 -11.38 -17.99 -10.89
CA TYR A 98 -11.05 -16.82 -10.10
C TYR A 98 -10.65 -17.13 -8.66
N ILE A 99 -11.03 -18.29 -8.11
CA ILE A 99 -10.72 -18.66 -6.73
C ILE A 99 -9.56 -19.66 -6.63
N ALA A 100 -9.17 -20.29 -7.74
CA ALA A 100 -8.14 -21.32 -7.77
C ALA A 100 -6.84 -20.91 -7.07
N GLY A 101 -6.35 -19.69 -7.34
CA GLY A 101 -5.19 -19.11 -6.66
C GLY A 101 -5.35 -19.03 -5.14
N VAL A 102 -6.48 -18.51 -4.67
CA VAL A 102 -6.79 -18.39 -3.23
C VAL A 102 -6.76 -19.76 -2.56
N ILE A 103 -7.41 -20.76 -3.16
CA ILE A 103 -7.47 -22.12 -2.62
C ILE A 103 -6.08 -22.74 -2.52
N ARG A 104 -5.29 -22.67 -3.58
CA ARG A 104 -3.95 -23.27 -3.61
C ARG A 104 -3.03 -22.62 -2.57
N GLN A 105 -3.11 -21.31 -2.40
CA GLN A 105 -2.32 -20.61 -1.39
C GLN A 105 -2.78 -20.88 0.05
N LEU A 106 -4.10 -21.02 0.30
CA LEU A 106 -4.60 -21.42 1.62
C LEU A 106 -4.11 -22.82 2.01
N ASN A 107 -4.16 -23.78 1.09
CA ASN A 107 -3.66 -25.14 1.34
C ASN A 107 -2.13 -25.14 1.57
N ARG A 108 -1.37 -24.33 0.82
CA ARG A 108 0.07 -24.13 1.07
C ARG A 108 0.36 -23.65 2.50
N LEU A 109 -0.48 -22.78 3.04
CA LEU A 109 -0.37 -22.28 4.42
C LEU A 109 -0.84 -23.29 5.47
N GLY A 110 -1.46 -24.41 5.07
CA GLY A 110 -2.00 -25.44 5.95
C GLY A 110 -3.48 -25.27 6.29
N PHE A 111 -4.19 -24.32 5.65
CA PHE A 111 -5.64 -24.16 5.77
C PHE A 111 -6.32 -25.05 4.75
N ARG A 112 -6.65 -26.27 5.17
CA ARG A 112 -7.22 -27.30 4.30
C ARG A 112 -8.63 -26.92 3.86
N THR A 113 -8.81 -26.79 2.55
CA THR A 113 -10.11 -26.49 1.93
C THR A 113 -10.75 -27.76 1.39
N VAL A 114 -12.07 -27.83 1.44
CA VAL A 114 -12.85 -28.96 0.92
C VAL A 114 -13.62 -28.57 -0.34
N MET A 115 -14.29 -27.42 -0.32
CA MET A 115 -15.08 -26.95 -1.44
C MET A 115 -14.84 -25.47 -1.60
N SER A 116 -15.00 -24.98 -2.82
CA SER A 116 -14.94 -23.56 -3.11
C SER A 116 -15.86 -23.20 -4.26
N CYS A 117 -16.31 -21.95 -4.30
CA CYS A 117 -16.99 -21.38 -5.45
C CYS A 117 -16.63 -19.90 -5.53
N ASP A 118 -16.32 -19.41 -6.73
CA ASP A 118 -16.03 -17.99 -6.98
C ASP A 118 -17.30 -17.11 -7.10
N GLY A 119 -18.47 -17.76 -7.01
CA GLY A 119 -19.78 -17.14 -7.04
C GLY A 119 -20.36 -16.91 -8.44
N HIS A 120 -19.59 -17.15 -9.50
CA HIS A 120 -19.99 -17.01 -10.90
C HIS A 120 -20.74 -15.71 -11.20
N GLU A 121 -20.33 -14.59 -10.58
CA GLU A 121 -20.96 -13.26 -10.70
C GLU A 121 -22.39 -13.14 -10.13
N HIS A 122 -23.00 -14.23 -9.67
CA HIS A 122 -24.39 -14.26 -9.19
C HIS A 122 -24.51 -14.32 -7.65
N ARG A 123 -23.48 -14.82 -6.97
CA ARG A 123 -23.46 -14.97 -5.51
C ARG A 123 -22.09 -14.61 -4.94
N LYS A 124 -22.00 -14.53 -3.61
CA LYS A 124 -20.73 -14.30 -2.92
C LYS A 124 -19.81 -15.50 -3.10
N PRO A 125 -18.51 -15.30 -3.33
CA PRO A 125 -17.52 -16.37 -3.23
C PRO A 125 -17.61 -17.08 -1.87
N SER A 126 -17.42 -18.39 -1.87
CA SER A 126 -17.50 -19.21 -0.66
C SER A 126 -16.40 -20.26 -0.61
N ILE A 127 -15.87 -20.52 0.58
CA ILE A 127 -14.85 -21.55 0.84
C ILE A 127 -15.31 -22.38 2.03
N THR A 128 -15.25 -23.70 1.90
CA THR A 128 -15.54 -24.66 2.97
C THR A 128 -14.22 -25.25 3.44
N PHE A 129 -13.97 -25.25 4.75
CA PHE A 129 -12.73 -25.76 5.34
C PHE A 129 -12.94 -27.10 6.03
N SER A 130 -11.88 -27.88 6.21
CA SER A 130 -11.98 -29.19 6.86
C SER A 130 -12.00 -29.09 8.39
N ASP A 131 -11.30 -28.12 8.96
CA ASP A 131 -11.07 -28.01 10.41
C ASP A 131 -11.74 -26.75 11.00
N PRO A 132 -12.78 -26.89 11.85
CA PRO A 132 -13.37 -25.79 12.59
C PRO A 132 -12.40 -25.04 13.51
N ALA A 133 -11.34 -25.67 14.00
CA ALA A 133 -10.41 -25.06 14.95
C ALA A 133 -9.57 -23.94 14.34
N GLN A 134 -9.35 -23.95 13.02
CA GLN A 134 -8.55 -22.95 12.31
C GLN A 134 -9.34 -21.70 11.90
N MET A 135 -10.66 -21.66 12.16
CA MET A 135 -11.52 -20.61 11.61
C MET A 135 -11.18 -19.20 12.08
N ASP A 136 -10.76 -19.02 13.33
CA ASP A 136 -10.37 -17.70 13.84
C ASP A 136 -9.11 -17.18 13.14
N GLU A 137 -8.11 -18.05 12.96
CA GLU A 137 -6.88 -17.74 12.25
C GLU A 137 -7.13 -17.40 10.78
N ILE A 138 -8.01 -18.17 10.11
CA ILE A 138 -8.43 -17.90 8.72
C ILE A 138 -9.12 -16.55 8.64
N VAL A 139 -10.08 -16.26 9.52
CA VAL A 139 -10.80 -14.98 9.52
C VAL A 139 -9.82 -13.82 9.70
N ASN A 140 -8.89 -13.93 10.65
CA ASN A 140 -7.86 -12.92 10.87
C ASN A 140 -6.99 -12.71 9.63
N LEU A 141 -6.50 -13.79 9.00
CA LEU A 141 -5.72 -13.72 7.76
C LEU A 141 -6.48 -12.97 6.65
N PHE A 142 -7.75 -13.32 6.42
CA PHE A 142 -8.55 -12.66 5.40
C PHE A 142 -8.76 -11.16 5.72
N GLN A 143 -8.97 -10.80 6.98
CA GLN A 143 -9.09 -9.41 7.41
C GLN A 143 -7.77 -8.64 7.19
N TRP A 144 -6.63 -9.20 7.58
CA TRP A 144 -5.30 -8.62 7.34
C TRP A 144 -5.02 -8.38 5.85
N LEU A 145 -5.55 -9.24 4.98
CA LEU A 145 -5.37 -9.15 3.53
C LEU A 145 -6.36 -8.20 2.82
N GLY A 146 -7.31 -7.59 3.53
CA GLY A 146 -8.26 -6.64 2.93
C GLY A 146 -9.71 -7.10 2.85
N VAL A 147 -10.04 -8.28 3.38
CA VAL A 147 -11.40 -8.85 3.30
C VAL A 147 -12.13 -8.67 4.63
N TYR A 148 -12.70 -7.48 4.84
CA TYR A 148 -13.33 -7.12 6.12
C TYR A 148 -14.76 -7.65 6.29
N ARG A 149 -15.50 -7.79 5.18
CA ARG A 149 -16.92 -8.21 5.22
C ARG A 149 -17.04 -9.70 4.97
N LEU A 150 -16.75 -10.47 6.01
CA LEU A 150 -16.86 -11.92 6.04
C LEU A 150 -18.20 -12.34 6.66
N ARG A 151 -18.79 -13.41 6.14
CA ARG A 151 -19.88 -14.11 6.82
C ARG A 151 -19.44 -15.54 7.05
N GLU A 152 -19.58 -15.98 8.29
CA GLU A 152 -19.20 -17.31 8.71
C GLU A 152 -20.42 -18.19 8.94
N ARG A 153 -20.25 -19.48 8.68
CA ARG A 153 -21.16 -20.53 9.10
C ARG A 153 -20.33 -21.58 9.81
N ARG A 154 -20.45 -21.65 11.15
CA ARG A 154 -19.76 -22.62 12.03
C ARG A 154 -20.74 -23.62 12.63
N PRO A 155 -21.19 -24.63 11.86
CA PRO A 155 -22.08 -25.67 12.37
C PRO A 155 -21.33 -26.64 13.29
N VAL A 156 -21.99 -27.14 14.34
CA VAL A 156 -21.40 -28.06 15.34
C VAL A 156 -21.06 -29.44 14.76
N GLN A 157 -21.76 -29.86 13.69
CA GLN A 157 -21.70 -31.23 13.15
C GLN A 157 -21.25 -31.28 11.68
N THR A 158 -20.97 -30.14 11.04
CA THR A 158 -20.56 -30.11 9.63
C THR A 158 -19.37 -29.16 9.42
N ARG A 159 -18.86 -29.14 8.19
CA ARG A 159 -17.67 -28.37 7.83
C ARG A 159 -17.95 -26.86 7.86
N PRO A 160 -17.05 -26.04 8.45
CA PRO A 160 -17.24 -24.60 8.49
C PRO A 160 -17.12 -23.99 7.10
N GLN A 161 -17.86 -22.90 6.87
CA GLN A 161 -17.89 -22.21 5.59
C GLN A 161 -17.72 -20.71 5.78
N LEU A 162 -16.90 -20.10 4.93
CA LEU A 162 -16.64 -18.67 4.87
C LEU A 162 -17.18 -18.10 3.57
N PHE A 163 -17.91 -16.99 3.65
CA PHE A 163 -18.42 -16.25 2.50
C PHE A 163 -17.75 -14.87 2.43
N LEU A 164 -17.18 -14.56 1.27
CA LEU A 164 -16.40 -13.34 1.05
C LEU A 164 -17.28 -12.28 0.37
N SER A 165 -17.47 -11.12 1.00
CA SER A 165 -18.24 -10.03 0.37
C SER A 165 -17.34 -9.13 -0.48
N VAL A 166 -16.73 -9.69 -1.51
CA VAL A 166 -15.81 -9.02 -2.44
C VAL A 166 -16.26 -9.21 -3.89
N LYS A 167 -15.77 -8.35 -4.79
CA LYS A 167 -15.92 -8.56 -6.23
C LYS A 167 -15.16 -9.82 -6.64
N ARG A 168 -15.69 -10.59 -7.60
CA ARG A 168 -15.06 -11.81 -8.13
C ARG A 168 -13.61 -11.57 -8.59
N SER A 169 -13.35 -10.45 -9.25
CA SER A 169 -12.00 -10.05 -9.72
C SER A 169 -10.99 -9.87 -8.59
N PHE A 170 -11.43 -9.46 -7.39
CA PHE A 170 -10.56 -9.25 -6.23
C PHE A 170 -9.97 -10.58 -5.72
N LEU A 171 -10.60 -11.72 -6.00
CA LEU A 171 -10.05 -13.03 -5.62
C LEU A 171 -8.67 -13.28 -6.23
N LEU A 172 -8.42 -12.77 -7.44
CA LEU A 172 -7.12 -12.89 -8.08
C LEU A 172 -6.06 -12.04 -7.35
N GLU A 173 -6.42 -10.82 -6.93
CA GLU A 173 -5.53 -9.97 -6.11
C GLU A 173 -5.26 -10.61 -4.75
N LEU A 174 -6.29 -11.21 -4.14
CA LEU A 174 -6.17 -11.94 -2.89
C LEU A 174 -5.23 -13.14 -3.01
N ALA A 175 -5.24 -13.85 -4.15
CA ALA A 175 -4.29 -14.93 -4.42
C ALA A 175 -2.84 -14.43 -4.47
N GLU A 176 -2.57 -13.29 -5.12
CA GLU A 176 -1.24 -12.67 -5.09
C GLU A 176 -0.86 -12.27 -3.66
N LYS A 177 -1.75 -11.64 -2.90
CA LYS A 177 -1.46 -11.30 -1.50
C LYS A 177 -1.12 -12.54 -0.66
N LEU A 178 -1.90 -13.61 -0.81
CA LEU A 178 -1.67 -14.88 -0.12
C LEU A 178 -0.35 -15.55 -0.50
N SER A 179 0.16 -15.37 -1.73
CA SER A 179 1.43 -15.98 -2.14
C SER A 179 2.64 -15.42 -1.40
N PHE A 180 2.56 -14.19 -0.89
CA PHE A 180 3.63 -13.57 -0.11
C PHE A 180 3.64 -14.03 1.35
N VAL A 181 2.51 -14.51 1.87
CA VAL A 181 2.37 -14.90 3.28
C VAL A 181 3.21 -16.15 3.55
N GLN A 182 3.98 -16.15 4.64
CA GLN A 182 4.68 -17.36 5.11
C GLN A 182 3.96 -17.93 6.32
N LYS A 183 4.10 -19.24 6.54
CA LYS A 183 3.35 -19.94 7.60
C LYS A 183 3.70 -19.43 8.99
N ASP A 184 4.98 -19.12 9.24
CA ASP A 184 5.46 -18.58 10.51
C ASP A 184 4.96 -17.14 10.80
N TRP A 185 4.40 -16.45 9.80
CA TRP A 185 3.83 -15.11 10.01
C TRP A 185 2.53 -15.17 10.79
N LEU A 186 1.76 -16.25 10.64
CA LEU A 186 0.44 -16.39 11.24
C LEU A 186 0.47 -16.27 12.77
N GLU A 187 1.60 -16.66 13.39
CA GLU A 187 1.84 -16.59 14.83
C GLU A 187 2.32 -15.20 15.31
N LYS A 188 2.73 -14.31 14.40
CA LYS A 188 3.34 -12.99 14.71
C LYS A 188 2.34 -11.84 14.82
N GLY A 189 1.09 -12.05 14.38
CA GLY A 189 -0.01 -11.10 14.52
C GLY A 189 -0.04 -9.95 13.52
N GLU A 190 -1.08 -9.11 13.62
CA GLU A 190 -1.45 -8.09 12.62
C GLU A 190 -0.34 -7.08 12.32
N THR A 191 0.32 -6.54 13.34
CA THR A 191 1.36 -5.51 13.16
C THR A 191 2.52 -6.03 12.31
N PHE A 192 2.92 -7.29 12.52
CA PHE A 192 3.96 -7.91 11.73
C PHE A 192 3.52 -8.07 10.27
N PHE A 193 2.28 -8.52 10.03
CA PHE A 193 1.71 -8.59 8.68
C PHE A 193 1.72 -7.23 7.99
N ASP A 194 1.20 -6.20 8.65
CA ASP A 194 1.18 -4.84 8.12
C ASP A 194 2.60 -4.36 7.75
N GLU A 195 3.60 -4.65 8.59
CA GLU A 195 5.00 -4.30 8.33
C GLU A 195 5.56 -5.04 7.10
N GLN A 196 5.31 -6.35 6.97
CA GLN A 196 5.80 -7.12 5.82
C GLN A 196 5.17 -6.66 4.50
N PHE A 197 3.85 -6.40 4.49
CA PHE A 197 3.18 -5.89 3.30
C PHE A 197 3.63 -4.46 2.95
N PHE A 198 3.88 -3.63 3.96
CA PHE A 198 4.47 -2.31 3.78
C PHE A 198 5.86 -2.39 3.14
N GLN A 199 6.75 -3.22 3.68
CA GLN A 199 8.10 -3.41 3.15
C GLN A 199 8.09 -3.97 1.72
N ASN A 200 7.18 -4.89 1.40
CA ASN A 200 7.04 -5.40 0.02
C ASN A 200 6.58 -4.30 -0.95
N LYS A 201 5.66 -3.42 -0.52
CA LYS A 201 5.21 -2.26 -1.31
C LYS A 201 6.37 -1.28 -1.54
N LEU A 202 7.13 -1.00 -0.50
CA LEU A 202 8.31 -0.14 -0.53
C LEU A 202 9.40 -0.68 -1.48
N ASP A 203 9.71 -1.97 -1.42
CA ASP A 203 10.69 -2.63 -2.30
C ASP A 203 10.36 -2.43 -3.79
N ARG A 204 9.08 -2.55 -4.14
CA ARG A 204 8.59 -2.30 -5.50
C ARG A 204 8.75 -0.83 -5.89
N LEU A 205 8.39 0.11 -5.00
CA LEU A 205 8.48 1.55 -5.25
C LEU A 205 9.93 2.01 -5.48
N LEU A 206 10.87 1.48 -4.69
CA LEU A 206 12.30 1.76 -4.82
C LEU A 206 12.87 1.30 -6.17
N SER A 207 12.21 0.33 -6.83
CA SER A 207 12.64 -0.21 -8.12
C SER A 207 12.05 0.53 -9.34
N ILE A 208 11.22 1.55 -9.13
CA ILE A 208 10.56 2.29 -10.22
C ILE A 208 11.32 3.60 -10.48
N SER A 209 11.93 3.75 -11.66
CA SER A 209 12.53 5.03 -12.07
C SER A 209 11.47 6.14 -12.18
N GLY A 210 11.87 7.36 -11.89
CA GLY A 210 11.05 8.55 -12.06
C GLY A 210 11.77 9.77 -11.51
N GLU A 211 12.85 10.17 -12.17
CA GLU A 211 13.55 11.42 -11.92
C GLU A 211 12.68 12.63 -12.27
N SER A 212 13.05 13.83 -11.78
CA SER A 212 12.30 15.07 -12.04
C SER A 212 12.06 15.28 -13.54
N GLY A 213 10.79 15.47 -13.92
CA GLY A 213 10.34 15.59 -15.31
C GLY A 213 10.05 14.26 -16.02
N ASN A 214 10.31 13.10 -15.40
CA ASN A 214 10.07 11.77 -15.95
C ASN A 214 9.32 10.81 -15.01
N GLU A 215 8.36 11.33 -14.24
CA GLU A 215 7.65 10.58 -13.19
C GLU A 215 6.54 9.67 -13.74
N ASN A 216 6.39 9.51 -15.05
CA ASN A 216 5.27 8.80 -15.68
C ASN A 216 5.08 7.36 -15.14
N ASN A 217 6.18 6.63 -14.91
CA ASN A 217 6.13 5.25 -14.43
C ASN A 217 5.65 5.16 -12.98
N ILE A 218 6.24 5.96 -12.09
CA ILE A 218 5.83 6.02 -10.69
C ILE A 218 4.41 6.57 -10.55
N ARG A 219 4.05 7.60 -11.32
CA ARG A 219 2.70 8.18 -11.34
C ARG A 219 1.65 7.14 -11.68
N ARG A 220 1.88 6.34 -12.72
CA ARG A 220 0.99 5.23 -13.11
C ARG A 220 0.85 4.21 -11.98
N PHE A 221 1.97 3.85 -11.35
CA PHE A 221 1.97 2.89 -10.24
C PHE A 221 1.16 3.42 -9.04
N VAL A 222 1.40 4.67 -8.63
CA VAL A 222 0.69 5.31 -7.51
C VAL A 222 -0.81 5.39 -7.81
N ILE A 223 -1.22 5.81 -9.02
CA ILE A 223 -2.64 5.84 -9.41
C ILE A 223 -3.27 4.44 -9.32
N GLU A 224 -2.60 3.40 -9.84
CA GLU A 224 -3.10 2.03 -9.78
C GLU A 224 -3.28 1.55 -8.33
N GLN A 225 -2.33 1.87 -7.44
CA GLN A 225 -2.40 1.48 -6.04
C GLN A 225 -3.39 2.32 -5.21
N LEU A 226 -3.59 3.59 -5.56
CA LEU A 226 -4.41 4.53 -4.79
C LEU A 226 -5.90 4.46 -5.16
N THR A 227 -6.21 4.27 -6.45
CA THR A 227 -7.58 4.29 -7.00
C THR A 227 -8.59 3.43 -6.23
N PRO A 228 -8.28 2.21 -5.76
CA PRO A 228 -9.24 1.40 -5.01
C PRO A 228 -9.70 2.01 -3.68
N PHE A 229 -8.94 2.95 -3.13
CA PHE A 229 -9.08 3.42 -1.77
C PHE A 229 -9.65 4.83 -1.64
N VAL A 230 -9.56 5.64 -2.70
CA VAL A 230 -10.01 7.04 -2.76
C VAL A 230 -11.33 7.17 -3.54
N ASP A 231 -12.06 8.26 -3.30
CA ASP A 231 -13.33 8.55 -3.98
C ASP A 231 -13.10 9.41 -5.24
N HIS A 232 -12.08 10.27 -5.22
CA HIS A 232 -11.65 11.09 -6.35
C HIS A 232 -10.14 11.00 -6.56
N ILE A 233 -9.71 11.00 -7.81
CA ILE A 233 -8.30 11.03 -8.22
C ILE A 233 -8.19 11.75 -9.56
N ALA A 234 -7.23 12.68 -9.66
CA ALA A 234 -6.93 13.43 -10.85
C ALA A 234 -5.42 13.64 -10.98
N ILE A 235 -4.97 13.89 -12.21
CA ILE A 235 -3.66 14.46 -12.49
C ILE A 235 -3.92 15.91 -12.86
N ASP A 236 -3.29 16.85 -12.16
CA ASP A 236 -3.44 18.27 -12.49
C ASP A 236 -2.66 18.66 -13.75
N HIS A 237 -2.74 19.93 -14.16
CA HIS A 237 -2.09 20.41 -15.37
C HIS A 237 -0.55 20.31 -15.34
N TYR A 238 0.06 20.24 -14.15
CA TYR A 238 1.51 20.17 -13.98
C TYR A 238 2.00 18.72 -13.95
N GLY A 239 1.17 17.80 -13.47
CA GLY A 239 1.46 16.38 -13.38
C GLY A 239 1.37 15.81 -11.98
N ASN A 240 0.97 16.60 -10.98
CA ASN A 240 0.76 16.13 -9.61
C ASN A 240 -0.44 15.19 -9.57
N ILE A 241 -0.41 14.17 -8.70
CA ILE A 241 -1.59 13.36 -8.41
C ILE A 241 -2.33 13.98 -7.23
N LEU A 242 -3.57 14.38 -7.47
CA LEU A 242 -4.47 14.95 -6.49
C LEU A 242 -5.61 13.96 -6.24
N ALA A 243 -5.72 13.45 -5.02
CA ALA A 243 -6.76 12.48 -4.68
C ALA A 243 -7.47 12.84 -3.37
N GLU A 244 -8.71 12.39 -3.24
CA GLU A 244 -9.53 12.63 -2.05
C GLU A 244 -10.24 11.35 -1.62
N LYS A 245 -10.13 11.06 -0.32
CA LYS A 245 -11.02 10.15 0.40
C LYS A 245 -11.98 10.97 1.25
N THR A 246 -13.24 11.03 0.86
CA THR A 246 -14.26 11.80 1.58
C THR A 246 -14.73 11.04 2.82
N GLY A 247 -14.52 11.64 3.98
CA GLY A 247 -14.98 11.10 5.26
C GLY A 247 -16.48 11.27 5.43
N ARG A 248 -17.13 10.34 6.14
CA ARG A 248 -18.58 10.46 6.45
C ARG A 248 -18.87 11.36 7.65
N GLN A 249 -17.85 11.76 8.39
CA GLN A 249 -17.99 12.52 9.62
C GLN A 249 -17.37 13.91 9.47
N PHE A 250 -18.06 14.92 10.00
CA PHE A 250 -17.59 16.29 10.01
C PHE A 250 -16.38 16.46 10.93
N GLY A 251 -15.25 16.85 10.36
CA GLY A 251 -14.00 17.04 11.08
C GLY A 251 -12.97 17.78 10.21
N PRO A 252 -11.75 17.96 10.74
CA PRO A 252 -10.67 18.57 9.98
C PRO A 252 -10.39 17.81 8.67
N VAL A 253 -10.16 18.55 7.60
CA VAL A 253 -9.64 18.00 6.34
C VAL A 253 -8.11 17.98 6.43
N ILE A 254 -7.53 16.80 6.28
CA ILE A 254 -6.08 16.59 6.37
C ILE A 254 -5.53 16.39 4.95
N LEU A 255 -4.52 17.17 4.58
CA LEU A 255 -3.71 16.93 3.39
C LEU A 255 -2.50 16.06 3.77
N LEU A 256 -2.29 14.96 3.06
CA LEU A 256 -1.07 14.16 3.11
C LEU A 256 -0.27 14.43 1.85
N ASN A 257 1.04 14.61 1.99
CA ASN A 257 1.92 14.88 0.86
C ASN A 257 3.24 14.12 0.93
N ALA A 258 3.66 13.66 -0.24
CA ALA A 258 4.92 13.03 -0.59
C ALA A 258 5.24 13.44 -2.03
N HIS A 259 6.49 13.42 -2.46
CA HIS A 259 6.83 13.72 -3.86
C HIS A 259 7.14 12.43 -4.65
N LEU A 260 6.92 12.48 -5.96
CA LEU A 260 7.05 11.32 -6.86
C LEU A 260 8.46 11.17 -7.42
N ASP A 261 9.12 12.30 -7.64
CA ASP A 261 10.40 12.35 -8.31
C ASP A 261 11.54 11.84 -7.43
N THR A 262 12.66 11.53 -8.06
CA THR A 262 13.93 11.24 -7.41
C THR A 262 14.99 12.16 -7.96
N PHE A 263 15.98 12.52 -7.13
CA PHE A 263 17.09 13.37 -7.55
C PHE A 263 17.80 12.93 -8.85
N GLU A 264 18.01 11.62 -9.02
CA GLU A 264 18.60 11.03 -10.21
C GLU A 264 17.83 9.78 -10.68
N PRO A 265 18.02 9.32 -11.93
CA PRO A 265 17.42 8.09 -12.42
C PRO A 265 17.93 6.86 -11.66
N ILE A 266 17.01 5.95 -11.33
CA ILE A 266 17.36 4.65 -10.76
C ILE A 266 18.17 3.80 -11.75
N VAL A 267 19.38 3.38 -11.36
CA VAL A 267 20.28 2.57 -12.20
C VAL A 267 19.62 1.26 -12.63
N PRO A 268 19.48 0.99 -13.94
CA PRO A 268 18.87 -0.25 -14.42
C PRO A 268 19.62 -1.49 -13.94
N GLY A 269 18.90 -2.43 -13.35
CA GLY A 269 19.46 -3.71 -12.88
C GLY A 269 20.21 -3.64 -11.55
N ARG A 270 20.23 -2.48 -10.87
CA ARG A 270 20.74 -2.36 -9.50
C ARG A 270 20.02 -3.33 -8.56
N LYS A 271 20.68 -3.71 -7.47
CA LYS A 271 20.14 -4.57 -6.42
C LYS A 271 19.97 -3.77 -5.14
N ILE A 272 18.80 -3.93 -4.52
CA ILE A 272 18.57 -3.43 -3.17
C ILE A 272 19.26 -4.37 -2.19
N ILE A 273 20.24 -3.85 -1.45
CA ILE A 273 20.96 -4.56 -0.40
C ILE A 273 20.16 -4.41 0.90
N LYS A 274 19.77 -5.52 1.52
CA LYS A 274 19.00 -5.54 2.78
C LYS A 274 19.87 -6.08 3.92
N LYS A 275 20.36 -5.19 4.80
CA LYS A 275 21.16 -5.54 6.00
C LYS A 275 20.34 -5.28 7.26
N GLY A 276 19.62 -6.31 7.71
CA GLY A 276 18.61 -6.12 8.76
C GLY A 276 17.56 -5.12 8.30
N ASN A 277 17.37 -4.05 9.07
CA ASN A 277 16.39 -2.99 8.76
C ASN A 277 16.96 -1.89 7.85
N ILE A 278 18.26 -1.91 7.57
CA ILE A 278 18.89 -0.91 6.71
C ILE A 278 18.94 -1.42 5.28
N TRP A 279 18.24 -0.72 4.40
CA TRP A 279 18.23 -0.99 2.96
C TRP A 279 19.10 0.05 2.26
N SER A 280 19.86 -0.37 1.26
CA SER A 280 20.71 0.50 0.43
C SER A 280 20.73 0.01 -1.02
N SER A 281 21.36 0.77 -1.91
CA SER A 281 21.68 0.30 -3.26
C SER A 281 23.07 -0.33 -3.32
N ASP A 282 23.31 -1.22 -4.27
CA ASP A 282 24.67 -1.65 -4.65
C ASP A 282 25.36 -0.68 -5.60
N THR A 283 24.60 0.13 -6.35
CA THR A 283 25.08 1.19 -7.23
C THR A 283 24.04 2.29 -7.41
N GLY A 284 24.48 3.54 -7.51
CA GLY A 284 23.59 4.71 -7.61
C GLY A 284 22.77 4.94 -6.34
N ILE A 285 21.85 5.89 -6.42
CA ILE A 285 20.92 6.19 -5.33
C ILE A 285 19.98 5.02 -5.02
N LEU A 286 19.49 4.97 -3.78
CA LEU A 286 18.39 4.08 -3.40
C LEU A 286 17.04 4.62 -3.88
N GLY A 287 16.89 5.95 -3.95
CA GLY A 287 15.64 6.64 -4.22
C GLY A 287 14.64 6.49 -3.07
N ALA A 288 15.11 6.40 -1.83
CA ALA A 288 14.25 6.37 -0.65
C ALA A 288 13.62 7.75 -0.41
N ASP A 289 14.34 8.81 -0.77
CA ASP A 289 13.84 10.16 -0.95
C ASP A 289 13.14 10.29 -2.34
N ASP A 290 11.81 10.33 -2.46
CA ASP A 290 10.78 10.16 -1.40
C ASP A 290 9.87 8.94 -1.65
N ARG A 291 10.43 7.83 -2.13
CA ARG A 291 9.66 6.57 -2.24
C ARG A 291 9.23 6.02 -0.88
N ALA A 292 9.89 6.41 0.20
CA ALA A 292 9.46 6.15 1.56
C ALA A 292 8.12 6.87 1.87
N GLY A 293 8.01 8.18 1.62
CA GLY A 293 6.78 8.94 1.80
C GLY A 293 5.64 8.44 0.92
N VAL A 294 5.92 8.13 -0.35
CA VAL A 294 4.94 7.53 -1.28
C VAL A 294 4.39 6.21 -0.72
N ALA A 295 5.26 5.35 -0.18
CA ALA A 295 4.84 4.08 0.43
C ALA A 295 3.93 4.31 1.65
N ILE A 296 4.28 5.28 2.50
CA ILE A 296 3.49 5.67 3.68
C ILE A 296 2.09 6.13 3.26
N LEU A 297 1.97 7.06 2.31
CA LEU A 297 0.67 7.57 1.86
C LEU A 297 -0.20 6.47 1.23
N LEU A 298 0.37 5.61 0.39
CA LEU A 298 -0.36 4.48 -0.19
C LEU A 298 -0.84 3.49 0.89
N GLN A 299 -0.03 3.24 1.92
CA GLN A 299 -0.43 2.41 3.05
C GLN A 299 -1.54 3.09 3.87
N ILE A 300 -1.45 4.39 4.12
CA ILE A 300 -2.50 5.14 4.81
C ILE A 300 -3.81 5.06 4.05
N ALA A 301 -3.81 5.27 2.73
CA ALA A 301 -5.02 5.17 1.91
C ALA A 301 -5.71 3.79 2.06
N GLU A 302 -4.94 2.71 1.96
CA GLU A 302 -5.44 1.34 2.15
C GLU A 302 -6.03 1.13 3.56
N GLN A 303 -5.42 1.73 4.59
CA GLN A 303 -5.82 1.56 5.99
C GLN A 303 -7.04 2.41 6.36
N ILE A 304 -7.07 3.68 5.95
CA ILE A 304 -8.21 4.54 6.25
C ILE A 304 -9.47 4.06 5.53
N HIS A 305 -9.34 3.45 4.35
CA HIS A 305 -10.45 2.80 3.65
C HIS A 305 -11.14 1.71 4.51
N ARG A 306 -10.42 1.09 5.45
CA ARG A 306 -10.94 0.07 6.39
C ARG A 306 -11.85 0.68 7.46
N HIS A 307 -11.72 1.97 7.74
CA HIS A 307 -12.38 2.63 8.85
C HIS A 307 -13.54 3.51 8.38
N SER A 308 -14.76 3.24 8.86
CA SER A 308 -15.94 4.05 8.53
C SER A 308 -15.97 5.43 9.20
N ASN A 309 -15.07 5.67 10.15
CA ASN A 309 -15.09 6.82 11.06
C ASN A 309 -13.97 7.84 10.80
N ILE A 310 -13.41 7.84 9.59
CA ILE A 310 -12.38 8.81 9.19
C ILE A 310 -13.03 10.13 8.72
N GLY A 311 -12.32 11.24 8.94
CA GLY A 311 -12.60 12.52 8.29
C GLY A 311 -12.14 12.51 6.82
N THR A 312 -12.29 13.64 6.15
CA THR A 312 -11.81 13.78 4.77
C THR A 312 -10.28 13.86 4.76
N VAL A 313 -9.66 13.04 3.92
CA VAL A 313 -8.21 13.03 3.70
C VAL A 313 -7.94 13.30 2.22
N LYS A 314 -7.15 14.33 1.95
CA LYS A 314 -6.63 14.65 0.63
C LYS A 314 -5.20 14.13 0.52
N PHE A 315 -4.82 13.62 -0.65
CA PHE A 315 -3.48 13.14 -0.95
C PHE A 315 -2.94 13.96 -2.11
N ALA A 316 -1.77 14.57 -1.94
CA ALA A 316 -1.02 15.23 -2.99
C ALA A 316 0.31 14.49 -3.19
N PHE A 317 0.47 13.87 -4.36
CA PHE A 317 1.77 13.39 -4.80
C PHE A 317 2.34 14.37 -5.81
N THR A 318 3.32 15.16 -5.40
CA THR A 318 3.89 16.24 -6.20
C THR A 318 4.97 15.73 -7.14
N VAL A 319 5.20 16.45 -8.23
CA VAL A 319 6.32 16.21 -9.16
C VAL A 319 7.38 17.29 -8.98
N GLU A 320 8.61 17.02 -9.40
CA GLU A 320 9.68 18.02 -9.46
C GLU A 320 9.94 18.76 -8.12
N GLU A 321 9.88 18.06 -6.99
CA GLU A 321 10.25 18.61 -5.67
C GLU A 321 11.76 18.91 -5.65
N GLU A 322 12.55 17.95 -6.15
CA GLU A 322 14.02 17.89 -6.06
C GLU A 322 14.71 19.04 -6.80
N ILE A 323 14.00 19.68 -7.72
CA ILE A 323 14.47 20.84 -8.50
C ILE A 323 13.87 22.17 -8.04
N GLY A 324 13.23 22.18 -6.86
CA GLY A 324 12.80 23.40 -6.16
C GLY A 324 11.30 23.53 -5.96
N LEU A 325 10.63 22.47 -5.46
CA LEU A 325 9.23 22.46 -5.06
C LEU A 325 8.26 22.80 -6.20
N VAL A 326 8.63 22.43 -7.44
CA VAL A 326 7.98 23.00 -8.62
C VAL A 326 6.55 22.47 -8.77
N GLY A 327 6.32 21.17 -8.53
CA GLY A 327 4.98 20.61 -8.53
C GLY A 327 4.07 21.21 -7.47
N ALA A 328 4.55 21.35 -6.23
CA ALA A 328 3.76 21.95 -5.15
C ALA A 328 3.35 23.39 -5.43
N LYS A 329 4.23 24.21 -6.02
CA LYS A 329 3.92 25.60 -6.43
C LYS A 329 2.83 25.70 -7.50
N HIS A 330 2.59 24.63 -8.25
CA HIS A 330 1.60 24.59 -9.33
C HIS A 330 0.38 23.73 -9.01
N VAL A 331 0.24 23.22 -7.78
CA VAL A 331 -0.99 22.53 -7.38
C VAL A 331 -2.17 23.50 -7.51
N GLU A 332 -3.26 23.01 -8.12
CA GLU A 332 -4.45 23.82 -8.38
C GLU A 332 -5.10 24.28 -7.06
N ASP A 333 -5.25 25.60 -6.89
CA ASP A 333 -5.74 26.24 -5.64
C ASP A 333 -7.01 25.61 -5.06
N TYR A 334 -7.95 25.19 -5.92
CA TYR A 334 -9.21 24.61 -5.47
C TYR A 334 -9.00 23.32 -4.66
N PHE A 335 -7.92 22.58 -4.95
CA PHE A 335 -7.60 21.37 -4.24
C PHE A 335 -7.20 21.65 -2.79
N LEU A 336 -6.62 22.82 -2.52
CA LEU A 336 -6.23 23.27 -1.18
C LEU A 336 -7.41 23.88 -0.40
N TRP A 337 -8.54 24.13 -1.04
CA TRP A 337 -9.71 24.67 -0.34
C TRP A 337 -10.18 23.75 0.78
N ASN A 338 -10.49 24.38 1.92
CA ASN A 338 -10.93 23.74 3.16
C ASN A 338 -9.93 22.75 3.78
N VAL A 339 -8.67 22.73 3.33
CA VAL A 339 -7.63 21.98 4.03
C VAL A 339 -7.31 22.69 5.35
N ASP A 340 -7.43 21.96 6.45
CA ASP A 340 -7.21 22.52 7.79
C ASP A 340 -5.80 22.25 8.32
N ALA A 341 -5.18 21.16 7.85
CA ALA A 341 -3.85 20.73 8.29
C ALA A 341 -3.15 19.89 7.20
N ALA A 342 -1.83 19.94 7.14
CA ALA A 342 -1.02 19.15 6.21
C ALA A 342 0.09 18.35 6.93
N ILE A 343 0.25 17.10 6.51
CA ILE A 343 1.29 16.20 6.97
C ILE A 343 2.12 15.80 5.76
N VAL A 344 3.34 16.33 5.71
CA VAL A 344 4.35 15.93 4.73
C VAL A 344 5.22 14.85 5.33
N VAL A 345 5.57 13.83 4.55
CA VAL A 345 6.40 12.70 4.97
C VAL A 345 7.62 12.61 4.06
N ASP A 346 8.53 13.56 4.21
CA ASP A 346 9.67 13.75 3.33
C ASP A 346 10.83 14.36 4.13
N ARG A 347 11.27 13.63 5.15
CA ARG A 347 12.35 14.12 6.00
C ARG A 347 13.30 13.00 6.34
N ARG A 348 14.59 13.26 6.18
CA ARG A 348 15.64 12.33 6.63
C ARG A 348 15.57 12.01 8.12
N GLY A 349 16.25 10.94 8.50
CA GLY A 349 16.42 10.54 9.89
C GLY A 349 15.16 9.92 10.49
N LYS A 350 15.04 9.99 11.81
CA LYS A 350 13.93 9.39 12.56
C LYS A 350 13.55 10.30 13.71
N GLY A 351 12.25 10.47 13.93
CA GLY A 351 11.74 11.24 15.06
C GLY A 351 11.68 12.76 14.88
N ASP A 352 12.05 13.32 13.73
CA ASP A 352 11.88 14.76 13.51
C ASP A 352 10.42 15.10 13.17
N ILE A 353 9.85 16.07 13.87
CA ILE A 353 8.64 16.80 13.49
C ILE A 353 9.08 18.21 13.09
N VAL A 354 9.33 18.44 11.81
CA VAL A 354 9.79 19.76 11.33
C VAL A 354 8.61 20.73 11.35
N THR A 355 8.75 21.79 12.15
CA THR A 355 7.71 22.82 12.34
C THR A 355 8.11 24.19 11.80
N SER A 356 9.31 24.33 11.23
CA SER A 356 9.81 25.61 10.70
C SER A 356 10.97 25.44 9.71
N PHE A 357 11.08 26.40 8.79
CA PHE A 357 12.28 26.65 7.98
C PHE A 357 13.25 27.52 8.76
N GLY A 358 14.35 26.92 9.22
CA GLY A 358 15.32 27.61 10.07
C GLY A 358 14.68 28.23 11.31
N GLU A 359 15.09 29.46 11.68
CA GLU A 359 14.46 30.22 12.78
C GLU A 359 13.38 31.19 12.30
N SER A 360 13.18 31.30 10.98
CA SER A 360 12.59 32.50 10.39
C SER A 360 11.16 32.32 9.91
N ILE A 361 10.78 31.11 9.47
CA ILE A 361 9.46 30.87 8.87
C ILE A 361 8.81 29.68 9.56
N PRO A 362 7.82 29.89 10.45
CA PRO A 362 7.06 28.80 11.03
C PRO A 362 6.16 28.14 9.98
N TYR A 363 6.10 26.80 9.99
CA TYR A 363 5.17 26.03 9.17
C TYR A 363 3.82 25.79 9.86
N CYS A 364 3.81 25.86 11.18
CA CYS A 364 2.61 25.69 11.98
C CYS A 364 2.70 26.41 13.33
N HIS A 365 1.55 26.54 13.98
CA HIS A 365 1.46 26.88 15.39
C HIS A 365 2.09 25.78 16.26
N SER A 366 2.67 26.16 17.40
CA SER A 366 3.37 25.24 18.31
C SER A 366 2.49 24.08 18.79
N LEU A 367 1.20 24.34 19.02
CA LEU A 367 0.21 23.34 19.42
C LEU A 367 0.03 22.22 18.37
N TYR A 368 0.21 22.53 17.08
CA TYR A 368 0.10 21.51 16.03
C TYR A 368 1.30 20.55 16.05
N GLY A 369 2.52 21.08 16.26
CA GLY A 369 3.70 20.23 16.48
C GLY A 369 3.58 19.37 17.76
N GLN A 370 3.14 19.98 18.88
CA GLN A 370 2.93 19.29 20.16
C GLN A 370 1.85 18.20 20.07
N PHE A 371 0.86 18.35 19.18
CA PHE A 371 -0.10 17.30 18.91
C PHE A 371 0.60 16.01 18.43
N PHE A 372 1.57 16.09 17.51
CA PHE A 372 2.32 14.93 17.05
C PHE A 372 3.19 14.32 18.16
N GLU A 373 3.85 15.14 18.97
CA GLU A 373 4.62 14.63 20.12
C GLU A 373 3.72 13.85 21.10
N LEU A 374 2.51 14.35 21.36
CA LEU A 374 1.54 13.68 22.22
C LEU A 374 1.01 12.38 21.61
N VAL A 375 0.71 12.37 20.30
CA VAL A 375 0.29 11.16 19.58
C VAL A 375 1.40 10.11 19.60
N ALA A 376 2.63 10.52 19.31
CA ALA A 376 3.81 9.66 19.33
C ALA A 376 4.04 9.08 20.73
N LEU A 377 3.97 9.90 21.78
CA LEU A 377 4.08 9.45 23.17
C LEU A 377 3.02 8.40 23.52
N LYS A 378 1.75 8.60 23.12
CA LYS A 378 0.67 7.62 23.34
C LYS A 378 0.90 6.31 22.58
N ALA A 379 1.58 6.37 21.44
CA ALA A 379 1.98 5.21 20.65
C ALA A 379 3.29 4.56 21.13
N GLY A 380 3.87 5.02 22.24
CA GLY A 380 5.13 4.49 22.77
C GLY A 380 6.39 4.93 22.02
N GLN A 381 6.28 5.97 21.18
CA GLN A 381 7.38 6.53 20.38
C GLN A 381 7.81 7.90 20.94
N SER A 382 8.47 7.92 22.10
CA SER A 382 8.84 9.16 22.79
C SER A 382 10.02 9.92 22.15
N GLU A 383 10.66 9.32 21.15
CA GLU A 383 11.77 9.93 20.40
C GLU A 383 11.32 11.05 19.45
N TRP A 384 10.03 11.14 19.11
CA TRP A 384 9.54 12.18 18.21
C TRP A 384 9.58 13.55 18.88
N LYS A 385 10.21 14.51 18.20
CA LYS A 385 10.41 15.88 18.70
C LYS A 385 10.21 16.93 17.63
N CYS A 386 9.57 18.02 18.04
CA CYS A 386 9.53 19.25 17.25
C CYS A 386 10.94 19.76 17.00
N THR A 387 11.28 19.99 15.74
CA THR A 387 12.60 20.44 15.33
C THR A 387 12.51 21.47 14.21
N ARG A 388 13.64 22.09 13.93
CA ARG A 388 13.82 23.01 12.81
C ARG A 388 14.37 22.23 11.63
N GLY A 389 13.94 22.59 10.43
CA GLY A 389 14.33 21.86 9.22
C GLY A 389 14.64 22.77 8.04
N GLY A 390 14.83 22.11 6.91
CA GLY A 390 14.99 22.74 5.60
C GLY A 390 13.65 23.04 4.94
N SER A 391 13.73 23.49 3.69
CA SER A 391 12.55 23.66 2.84
C SER A 391 12.14 22.29 2.28
N SER A 392 10.83 22.10 2.12
CA SER A 392 10.19 21.04 1.35
C SER A 392 8.83 21.57 0.90
N ASP A 393 7.99 20.74 0.29
CA ASP A 393 6.60 21.07 -0.03
C ASP A 393 5.80 21.65 1.17
N THR A 394 6.18 21.32 2.40
CA THR A 394 5.63 21.89 3.63
C THR A 394 5.65 23.42 3.63
N HIS A 395 6.69 24.03 3.03
CA HIS A 395 6.79 25.48 2.90
C HIS A 395 5.65 26.06 2.05
N ILE A 396 5.28 25.38 0.96
CA ILE A 396 4.20 25.80 0.07
C ILE A 396 2.85 25.67 0.78
N TRP A 397 2.60 24.56 1.47
CA TRP A 397 1.34 24.39 2.23
C TRP A 397 1.21 25.43 3.35
N ALA A 398 2.27 25.67 4.11
CA ALA A 398 2.29 26.69 5.14
C ALA A 398 2.04 28.10 4.58
N SER A 399 2.55 28.42 3.38
CA SER A 399 2.31 29.72 2.73
C SER A 399 0.84 29.98 2.38
N HIS A 400 0.04 28.92 2.25
CA HIS A 400 -1.42 29.00 2.07
C HIS A 400 -2.18 29.11 3.41
N GLY A 401 -1.47 29.24 4.53
CA GLY A 401 -2.06 29.31 5.87
C GLY A 401 -2.52 27.96 6.42
N ILE A 402 -2.04 26.85 5.86
CA ILE A 402 -2.34 25.49 6.32
C ILE A 402 -1.35 25.12 7.42
N GLU A 403 -1.84 24.65 8.56
CA GLU A 403 -1.00 24.14 9.65
C GLU A 403 -0.24 22.89 9.19
N SER A 404 1.08 23.01 8.98
CA SER A 404 1.86 22.01 8.25
C SER A 404 3.07 21.51 9.03
N VAL A 405 3.34 20.19 8.97
CA VAL A 405 4.57 19.57 9.49
C VAL A 405 5.23 18.70 8.42
N ASN A 406 6.56 18.51 8.52
CA ASN A 406 7.29 17.49 7.77
C ASN A 406 7.86 16.44 8.74
N LEU A 407 7.54 15.17 8.52
CA LEU A 407 7.88 14.06 9.43
C LEU A 407 9.03 13.22 8.87
N SER A 408 10.01 12.89 9.72
CA SER A 408 11.09 11.97 9.36
C SER A 408 10.56 10.65 8.81
N VAL A 409 11.15 10.08 7.74
CA VAL A 409 10.72 8.83 7.11
C VAL A 409 11.79 7.73 7.08
N GLY A 410 12.94 7.95 7.72
CA GLY A 410 13.96 6.91 7.93
C GLY A 410 15.08 6.88 6.90
N TYR A 411 15.04 7.66 5.82
CA TYR A 411 16.14 7.74 4.87
C TYR A 411 17.30 8.59 5.41
N GLY A 412 18.48 8.43 4.84
CA GLY A 412 19.64 9.29 5.12
C GLY A 412 20.73 9.15 4.08
N ASN A 413 21.61 10.15 4.02
CA ASN A 413 22.55 10.35 2.91
C ASN A 413 21.83 10.44 1.56
N GLU A 414 20.65 11.04 1.57
CA GLU A 414 19.87 11.38 0.40
C GLU A 414 20.74 11.99 -0.71
N HIS A 415 20.43 11.67 -1.96
CA HIS A 415 21.13 12.17 -3.16
C HIS A 415 22.59 11.71 -3.29
N THR A 416 22.95 10.58 -2.67
CA THR A 416 24.30 10.00 -2.78
C THR A 416 24.27 8.49 -3.03
N ASP A 417 25.39 7.93 -3.51
CA ASP A 417 25.60 6.47 -3.63
C ASP A 417 25.55 5.72 -2.29
N SER A 418 25.59 6.47 -1.18
CA SER A 418 25.53 5.94 0.19
C SER A 418 24.15 6.06 0.82
N GLU A 419 23.13 6.43 0.04
CA GLU A 419 21.75 6.55 0.48
C GLU A 419 21.25 5.23 1.08
N PHE A 420 20.61 5.35 2.23
CA PHE A 420 20.03 4.21 2.94
C PHE A 420 18.66 4.55 3.49
N LEU A 421 17.89 3.51 3.81
CA LEU A 421 16.59 3.61 4.45
C LEU A 421 16.51 2.65 5.64
N ASP A 422 16.20 3.18 6.83
CA ASP A 422 15.75 2.37 7.97
C ASP A 422 14.26 2.06 7.82
N VAL A 423 13.94 0.86 7.32
CA VAL A 423 12.55 0.48 7.00
C VAL A 423 11.66 0.37 8.24
N THR A 424 12.25 0.13 9.43
CA THR A 424 11.50 0.11 10.69
C THR A 424 11.20 1.54 11.15
N ALA A 425 12.11 2.49 10.96
CA ALA A 425 11.80 3.91 11.18
C ALA A 425 10.74 4.42 10.20
N CYS A 426 10.81 4.02 8.93
CA CYS A 426 9.81 4.31 7.92
C CYS A 426 8.42 3.78 8.31
N PHE A 427 8.33 2.51 8.72
CA PHE A 427 7.07 1.91 9.18
C PHE A 427 6.50 2.60 10.43
N ARG A 428 7.36 3.00 11.38
CA ARG A 428 6.95 3.77 12.57
C ARG A 428 6.35 5.14 12.23
N THR A 429 6.83 5.75 11.15
CA THR A 429 6.25 7.01 10.62
C THR A 429 4.87 6.78 10.06
N TYR A 430 4.66 5.71 9.28
CA TYR A 430 3.31 5.28 8.89
C TYR A 430 2.39 5.12 10.11
N GLN A 431 2.87 4.46 11.17
CA GLN A 431 2.08 4.30 12.39
C GLN A 431 1.72 5.66 13.02
N LEU A 432 2.67 6.59 13.12
CA LEU A 432 2.41 7.93 13.66
C LEU A 432 1.37 8.68 12.82
N VAL A 433 1.50 8.68 11.50
CA VAL A 433 0.55 9.34 10.58
C VAL A 433 -0.85 8.73 10.71
N LYS A 434 -0.93 7.40 10.80
CA LYS A 434 -2.19 6.67 11.02
C LYS A 434 -2.84 7.10 12.33
N GLU A 435 -2.09 7.07 13.43
CA GLU A 435 -2.61 7.46 14.74
C GLU A 435 -3.02 8.94 14.77
N ALA A 436 -2.27 9.83 14.12
CA ALA A 436 -2.63 11.25 14.00
C ALA A 436 -3.99 11.45 13.30
N ILE A 437 -4.24 10.71 12.22
CA ILE A 437 -5.53 10.74 11.51
C ILE A 437 -6.66 10.15 12.39
N LEU A 438 -6.39 9.07 13.13
CA LEU A 438 -7.37 8.44 14.02
C LEU A 438 -7.72 9.31 15.24
N GLN A 439 -6.78 10.13 15.73
CA GLN A 439 -6.95 11.08 16.84
C GLN A 439 -7.65 12.37 16.43
N ARG A 440 -8.61 12.29 15.50
CA ARG A 440 -9.27 13.44 14.87
C ARG A 440 -9.95 14.41 15.84
N GLU A 441 -10.53 13.93 16.95
CA GLU A 441 -11.25 14.81 17.88
C GLU A 441 -10.26 15.68 18.67
N LEU A 442 -9.11 15.09 19.02
CA LEU A 442 -8.00 15.82 19.59
C LEU A 442 -7.44 16.83 18.58
N LEU A 443 -7.21 16.43 17.33
CA LEU A 443 -6.77 17.35 16.27
C LEU A 443 -7.77 18.50 16.07
N LYS A 444 -9.06 18.20 16.04
CA LYS A 444 -10.14 19.21 15.93
C LYS A 444 -10.13 20.19 17.09
N MET A 445 -9.88 19.72 18.31
CA MET A 445 -9.72 20.60 19.48
C MET A 445 -8.49 21.49 19.33
N VAL A 446 -7.33 20.92 18.95
CA VAL A 446 -6.08 21.67 18.73
C VAL A 446 -6.28 22.77 17.69
N LEU A 447 -6.81 22.45 16.51
CA LEU A 447 -7.05 23.42 15.44
C LEU A 447 -8.05 24.52 15.84
N ARG A 448 -9.06 24.19 16.66
CA ARG A 448 -9.99 25.19 17.21
C ARG A 448 -9.30 26.14 18.19
N THR A 449 -8.40 25.62 19.03
CA THR A 449 -7.63 26.45 19.95
C THR A 449 -6.70 27.38 19.19
N ILE A 450 -5.97 26.87 18.19
CA ILE A 450 -5.09 27.66 17.33
C ILE A 450 -5.86 28.82 16.68
N ARG A 451 -7.03 28.55 16.09
CA ARG A 451 -7.86 29.62 15.49
C ARG A 451 -8.25 30.70 16.48
N ARG A 452 -8.61 30.32 17.72
CA ARG A 452 -8.97 31.28 18.78
C ARG A 452 -7.78 32.14 19.18
N GLU A 453 -6.60 31.56 19.33
CA GLU A 453 -5.37 32.29 19.69
C GLU A 453 -4.98 33.26 18.57
N GLN A 454 -5.00 32.82 17.31
CA GLN A 454 -4.73 33.68 16.14
C GLN A 454 -5.76 34.81 15.99
N GLU A 455 -7.04 34.56 16.29
CA GLU A 455 -8.09 35.60 16.30
C GLU A 455 -7.85 36.64 17.39
N GLN A 456 -7.44 36.21 18.58
CA GLN A 456 -7.12 37.09 19.70
C GLN A 456 -5.91 37.97 19.38
N GLU A 457 -4.81 37.39 18.87
CA GLU A 457 -3.62 38.14 18.45
C GLU A 457 -3.93 39.16 17.36
N ARG A 458 -4.79 38.81 16.39
CA ARG A 458 -5.24 39.74 15.34
C ARG A 458 -6.06 40.90 15.91
N MET A 459 -6.91 40.65 16.92
CA MET A 459 -7.66 41.70 17.60
C MET A 459 -6.74 42.62 18.40
N GLU A 460 -5.81 42.07 19.19
CA GLU A 460 -4.84 42.84 19.99
C GLU A 460 -3.89 43.66 19.09
N GLY A 461 -3.40 43.07 17.99
CA GLY A 461 -2.58 43.76 17.00
C GLY A 461 -3.31 44.91 16.29
N ARG A 462 -4.62 44.75 16.01
CA ARG A 462 -5.46 45.84 15.48
C ARG A 462 -5.64 46.96 16.51
N ILE A 463 -5.89 46.62 17.78
CA ILE A 463 -6.00 47.59 18.87
C ILE A 463 -4.70 48.40 18.98
N ASN A 464 -3.55 47.74 19.02
CA ASN A 464 -2.25 48.41 19.11
C ASN A 464 -1.95 49.31 17.89
N ARG A 465 -2.34 48.93 16.67
CA ARG A 465 -2.20 49.81 15.48
C ARG A 465 -3.12 51.03 15.54
N VAL A 466 -4.30 50.93 16.14
CA VAL A 466 -5.21 52.08 16.33
C VAL A 466 -4.63 53.07 17.37
N PHE A 467 -3.90 52.59 18.38
CA PHE A 467 -3.24 53.43 19.38
C PHE A 467 -1.93 54.07 18.90
N ILE A 468 -1.28 53.55 17.85
CA ILE A 468 -0.05 54.13 17.26
C ILE A 468 -0.35 55.24 16.23
N ILE A 469 -1.62 55.38 15.80
CA ILE A 469 -2.07 56.41 14.83
C ILE A 469 -2.75 57.60 15.55
N ARG A 470 -2.71 57.65 16.89
CA ARG A 470 -3.06 58.82 17.70
C ARG A 470 -1.82 59.33 18.42
#